data_AF-A0A4Q9PSK3-F1
#
_entry.id   AF-A0A4Q9PSK3-F1
#
_cell.length_a   1.000
_cell.length_b   1.000
_cell.length_c   1.000
_cell.angle_alpha   90.00
_cell.angle_beta   90.00
_cell.angle_gamma   90.00
#
_symmetry.space_group_name_H-M   'P 1'
#
loop_
_entity.id
_entity.type
_entity.pdbx_description
1 polymer ?
#
loop_
_entity_poly.entity_id
_entity_poly.type
_entity_poly.pdbx_seq_one_letter_code
_entity_poly.pdbx_strand_id
1 'polypeptide(L)'
;MPAAEGLRRLQSFSRAPPPNDDISIVKTNLTQDSVRLLQNILAYHVASHPGSRVFGNEQGKGLKLVEASIRNRNGVLSGDESLDDLEATTVCELVVDQSMLNVHGTFAGACAAHIIDIATFSPLFALATVTGSDPSGFSTSMNLVWHAPAVLGSTLRFVGTSLSCKAKFATARCEVYDKEKGTLIVSATHVVAPVRGLAMRGAPTQVHKSRARL
;
A
#
# COMPACT_ATOMS: atom_id res chain seq x y z
N MET A 1 21.93 11.45 6.01
CA MET A 1 21.41 12.25 4.87
C MET A 1 20.51 11.48 3.87
N PRO A 2 20.58 10.13 3.71
CA PRO A 2 19.67 9.40 2.80
C PRO A 2 18.20 9.33 3.24
N ALA A 3 17.92 9.21 4.54
CA ALA A 3 16.53 9.10 5.05
C ALA A 3 15.72 10.39 4.81
N ALA A 4 16.35 11.55 5.00
CA ALA A 4 15.69 12.84 4.74
C ALA A 4 15.30 13.02 3.26
N GLU A 5 16.07 12.43 2.33
CA GLU A 5 15.78 12.48 0.90
C GLU A 5 14.64 11.54 0.50
N GLY A 6 14.63 10.31 1.06
CA GLY A 6 13.53 9.35 0.85
C GLY A 6 12.18 9.89 1.34
N LEU A 7 12.15 10.46 2.55
CA LEU A 7 10.92 11.07 3.07
C LEU A 7 10.43 12.23 2.20
N ARG A 8 11.34 13.09 1.71
CA ARG A 8 10.98 14.20 0.79
C ARG A 8 10.35 13.71 -0.50
N ARG A 9 10.86 12.62 -1.07
CA ARG A 9 10.24 11.98 -2.25
C ARG A 9 8.81 11.56 -1.94
N LEU A 10 8.58 10.82 -0.85
CA LEU A 10 7.23 10.38 -0.47
C LEU A 10 6.28 11.56 -0.22
N GLN A 11 6.77 12.63 0.43
CA GLN A 11 6.01 13.85 0.70
C GLN A 11 5.65 14.64 -0.56
N SER A 12 6.33 14.40 -1.68
CA SER A 12 6.03 15.06 -2.96
C SER A 12 4.82 14.47 -3.68
N PHE A 13 4.34 13.30 -3.27
CA PHE A 13 3.18 12.66 -3.89
C PHE A 13 1.93 13.50 -3.68
N SER A 14 1.12 13.57 -4.75
CA SER A 14 -0.13 14.33 -4.73
C SER A 14 -1.09 13.79 -3.67
N ARG A 15 -2.00 14.65 -3.22
CA ARG A 15 -3.07 14.25 -2.31
C ARG A 15 -3.87 13.11 -2.93
N ALA A 16 -4.09 12.05 -2.16
CA ALA A 16 -4.91 10.94 -2.58
C ALA A 16 -6.34 11.40 -2.97
N PRO A 17 -6.88 10.93 -4.09
CA PRO A 17 -8.30 11.10 -4.40
C PRO A 17 -9.16 10.09 -3.60
N PRO A 18 -10.50 10.15 -3.70
CA PRO A 18 -11.36 9.08 -3.23
C PRO A 18 -10.91 7.71 -3.75
N PRO A 19 -10.98 6.63 -2.94
CA PRO A 19 -11.61 6.56 -1.61
C PRO A 19 -10.69 6.92 -0.42
N ASN A 20 -9.48 7.44 -0.67
CA ASN A 20 -8.45 7.69 0.36
C ASN A 20 -8.18 9.18 0.61
N ASP A 21 -9.16 10.07 0.38
CA ASP A 21 -9.04 11.53 0.51
C ASP A 21 -9.43 12.07 1.90
N ASP A 22 -10.02 11.23 2.74
CA ASP A 22 -10.46 11.52 4.11
C ASP A 22 -9.67 10.67 5.13
N ILE A 23 -8.97 11.34 6.04
CA ILE A 23 -8.16 10.73 7.10
C ILE A 23 -9.00 10.27 8.29
N SER A 24 -10.20 10.83 8.49
CA SER A 24 -11.04 10.59 9.67
C SER A 24 -11.63 9.18 9.71
N ILE A 25 -11.71 8.51 8.55
CA ILE A 25 -12.21 7.14 8.41
C ILE A 25 -11.16 6.10 8.78
N VAL A 26 -9.89 6.50 8.96
CA VAL A 26 -8.79 5.58 9.27
C VAL A 26 -8.64 5.45 10.78
N LYS A 27 -8.92 4.26 11.31
CA LYS A 27 -8.64 3.96 12.72
C LYS A 27 -7.13 3.87 12.92
N THR A 28 -6.57 4.71 13.78
CA THR A 28 -5.11 4.80 13.89
C THR A 28 -4.57 5.30 15.23
N ASN A 29 -3.31 4.96 15.52
CA ASN A 29 -2.49 5.62 16.54
C ASN A 29 -1.38 6.50 15.95
N LEU A 30 -1.37 6.72 14.63
CA LEU A 30 -0.43 7.61 13.95
C LEU A 30 -0.95 9.06 14.00
N THR A 31 -0.07 10.02 13.72
CA THR A 31 -0.47 11.42 13.52
C THR A 31 -1.29 11.56 12.23
N GLN A 32 -2.11 12.61 12.17
CA GLN A 32 -2.92 12.91 10.99
C GLN A 32 -2.08 13.15 9.72
N ASP A 33 -0.90 13.74 9.88
CA ASP A 33 0.02 13.95 8.74
C ASP A 33 0.65 12.66 8.26
N SER A 34 1.00 11.74 9.18
CA SER A 34 1.47 10.39 8.82
C SER A 34 0.39 9.59 8.09
N VAL A 35 -0.88 9.65 8.54
CA VAL A 35 -2.01 8.98 7.85
C VAL A 35 -2.21 9.57 6.46
N ARG A 36 -2.23 10.90 6.33
CA ARG A 36 -2.37 11.58 5.04
C ARG A 36 -1.24 11.18 4.07
N LEU A 37 0.00 11.16 4.57
CA LEU A 37 1.14 10.75 3.77
C LEU A 37 1.00 9.28 3.32
N LEU A 38 0.60 8.37 4.21
CA LEU A 38 0.36 6.98 3.87
C LEU A 38 -0.73 6.82 2.78
N GLN A 39 -1.85 7.55 2.90
CA GLN A 39 -2.89 7.57 1.87
C GLN A 39 -2.35 8.06 0.51
N ASN A 40 -1.56 9.14 0.49
CA ASN A 40 -0.93 9.65 -0.73
C ASN A 40 0.02 8.63 -1.37
N ILE A 41 0.82 7.94 -0.56
CA ILE A 41 1.74 6.89 -1.01
C ILE A 41 0.95 5.73 -1.63
N LEU A 42 -0.10 5.25 -0.98
CA LEU A 42 -0.92 4.17 -1.50
C LEU A 42 -1.62 4.58 -2.80
N ALA A 43 -2.18 5.79 -2.88
CA ALA A 43 -2.79 6.33 -4.09
C ALA A 43 -1.79 6.40 -5.26
N TYR A 44 -0.54 6.77 -4.99
CA TYR A 44 0.53 6.73 -6.00
C TYR A 44 0.80 5.30 -6.50
N HIS A 45 0.86 4.31 -5.62
CA HIS A 45 1.20 2.92 -5.98
C HIS A 45 0.07 2.18 -6.71
N VAL A 46 -1.19 2.59 -6.53
CA VAL A 46 -2.30 2.16 -7.40
C VAL A 46 -2.47 3.06 -8.64
N ALA A 47 -1.58 4.04 -8.84
CA ALA A 47 -1.67 5.06 -9.89
C ALA A 47 -3.05 5.74 -9.97
N SER A 48 -3.62 6.09 -8.82
CA SER A 48 -4.96 6.68 -8.69
C SER A 48 -4.95 8.13 -9.17
N HIS A 49 -5.09 8.30 -10.48
CA HIS A 49 -5.30 9.59 -11.12
C HIS A 49 -6.22 9.42 -12.35
N PRO A 50 -6.92 10.49 -12.77
CA PRO A 50 -7.78 10.45 -13.95
C PRO A 50 -7.02 9.95 -15.19
N GLY A 51 -7.64 9.03 -15.93
CA GLY A 51 -7.11 8.51 -17.20
C GLY A 51 -5.87 7.62 -17.05
N SER A 52 -5.56 7.13 -15.85
CA SER A 52 -4.44 6.20 -15.64
C SER A 52 -4.56 4.96 -16.53
N ARG A 53 -3.44 4.59 -17.14
CA ARG A 53 -3.27 3.36 -17.93
C ARG A 53 -2.17 2.46 -17.34
N VAL A 54 -1.75 2.77 -16.12
CA VAL A 54 -0.76 1.97 -15.41
C VAL A 54 -1.38 0.61 -15.10
N PHE A 55 -0.59 -0.44 -15.25
CA PHE A 55 -1.02 -1.81 -14.98
C PHE A 55 -1.65 -1.93 -13.59
N GLY A 56 -2.79 -2.62 -13.52
CA GLY A 56 -3.47 -2.90 -12.26
C GLY A 56 -4.14 -1.70 -11.59
N ASN A 57 -4.14 -0.50 -12.21
CA ASN A 57 -4.91 0.64 -11.69
C ASN A 57 -6.40 0.33 -11.63
N GLU A 58 -6.96 -0.26 -12.69
CA GLU A 58 -8.40 -0.55 -12.75
C GLU A 58 -8.83 -1.46 -11.59
N GLN A 59 -8.03 -2.49 -11.29
CA GLN A 59 -8.28 -3.43 -10.20
C GLN A 59 -7.94 -2.84 -8.81
N GLY A 60 -6.96 -1.95 -8.72
CA GLY A 60 -6.43 -1.45 -7.45
C GLY A 60 -7.01 -0.11 -6.97
N LYS A 61 -7.61 0.70 -7.85
CA LYS A 61 -8.06 2.07 -7.53
C LYS A 61 -9.10 2.14 -6.40
N GLY A 62 -9.85 1.06 -6.17
CA GLY A 62 -10.82 0.93 -5.10
C GLY A 62 -10.24 0.55 -3.74
N LEU A 63 -8.94 0.25 -3.65
CA LEU A 63 -8.30 -0.21 -2.42
C LEU A 63 -8.28 0.93 -1.39
N LYS A 64 -9.01 0.76 -0.30
CA LYS A 64 -9.25 1.78 0.71
C LYS A 64 -8.49 1.46 2.00
N LEU A 65 -7.64 2.36 2.47
CA LEU A 65 -7.02 2.24 3.79
C LEU A 65 -8.08 2.54 4.87
N VAL A 66 -8.26 1.61 5.82
CA VAL A 66 -9.26 1.75 6.91
C VAL A 66 -8.64 1.67 8.29
N GLU A 67 -7.46 1.04 8.44
CA GLU A 67 -6.72 1.04 9.70
C GLU A 67 -5.21 1.14 9.45
N ALA A 68 -4.51 1.84 10.33
CA ALA A 68 -3.05 1.90 10.34
C ALA A 68 -2.56 2.01 11.78
N SER A 69 -1.65 1.15 12.20
CA SER A 69 -1.05 1.25 13.53
C SER A 69 0.41 0.86 13.53
N ILE A 70 1.20 1.50 14.40
CA ILE A 70 2.60 1.19 14.64
C ILE A 70 2.79 0.95 16.13
N ARG A 71 3.55 -0.10 16.48
CA ARG A 71 3.87 -0.46 17.86
C ARG A 71 5.33 -0.86 17.95
N ASN A 72 5.94 -0.68 19.11
CA ASN A 72 7.21 -1.34 19.41
C ASN A 72 6.96 -2.84 19.64
N ARG A 73 7.74 -3.71 18.99
CA ARG A 73 7.69 -5.17 19.12
C ARG A 73 7.89 -5.66 20.55
N ASN A 74 8.69 -4.92 21.33
CA ASN A 74 9.06 -5.20 22.71
C ASN A 74 8.22 -4.42 23.74
N GLY A 75 7.25 -3.61 23.31
CA GLY A 75 6.27 -2.96 24.20
C GLY A 75 6.77 -1.76 25.00
N VAL A 76 8.01 -1.29 24.81
CA VAL A 76 8.57 -0.13 25.52
C VAL A 76 9.08 0.90 24.51
N LEU A 77 8.42 2.05 24.44
CA LEU A 77 8.90 3.20 23.65
C LEU A 77 10.05 3.89 24.39
N SER A 78 11.30 3.67 23.95
CA SER A 78 12.48 4.34 24.52
C SER A 78 12.90 5.59 23.76
N GLY A 79 12.27 5.90 22.63
CA GLY A 79 12.55 7.08 21.81
C GLY A 79 13.76 6.96 20.88
N ASP A 80 14.50 5.85 20.94
CA ASP A 80 15.71 5.54 20.15
C ASP A 80 15.53 4.29 19.26
N GLU A 81 14.27 4.00 18.91
CA GLU A 81 13.88 2.77 18.23
C GLU A 81 14.43 2.69 16.82
N SER A 82 15.04 1.55 16.50
CA SER A 82 15.40 1.22 15.13
C SER A 82 14.17 0.73 14.35
N LEU A 83 14.26 0.74 13.01
CA LEU A 83 13.21 0.19 12.13
C LEU A 83 12.81 -1.24 12.49
N ASP A 84 13.74 -2.05 12.99
CA ASP A 84 13.50 -3.44 13.35
C ASP A 84 12.75 -3.57 14.69
N ASP A 85 12.78 -2.54 15.55
CA ASP A 85 12.03 -2.51 16.82
C ASP A 85 10.55 -2.21 16.61
N LEU A 86 10.19 -1.72 15.43
CA LEU A 86 8.82 -1.34 15.09
C LEU A 86 8.10 -2.44 14.30
N GLU A 87 6.80 -2.54 14.57
CA GLU A 87 5.85 -3.30 13.77
C GLU A 87 4.69 -2.39 13.36
N ALA A 88 4.51 -2.27 12.05
CA ALA A 88 3.32 -1.69 11.46
C ALA A 88 2.31 -2.76 11.08
N THR A 89 1.04 -2.47 11.36
CA THR A 89 -0.10 -3.18 10.79
C THR A 89 -1.00 -2.20 10.08
N THR A 90 -1.38 -2.51 8.85
CA THR A 90 -2.37 -1.74 8.09
C THR A 90 -3.48 -2.64 7.60
N VAL A 91 -4.69 -2.10 7.52
CA VAL A 91 -5.81 -2.79 6.92
C VAL A 91 -6.33 -1.99 5.74
N CYS A 92 -6.40 -2.65 4.59
CA CYS A 92 -7.08 -2.13 3.42
C CYS A 92 -8.34 -2.94 3.10
N GLU A 93 -9.35 -2.30 2.54
CA GLU A 93 -10.58 -2.94 2.08
C GLU A 93 -10.77 -2.72 0.58
N LEU A 94 -11.27 -3.74 -0.11
CA LEU A 94 -11.59 -3.68 -1.54
C LEU A 94 -12.83 -4.53 -1.83
N VAL A 95 -13.77 -4.00 -2.61
CA VAL A 95 -14.92 -4.75 -3.11
C VAL A 95 -14.52 -5.46 -4.39
N VAL A 96 -14.75 -6.77 -4.48
CA VAL A 96 -14.49 -7.54 -5.70
C VAL A 96 -15.47 -7.09 -6.78
N ASP A 97 -14.94 -6.58 -7.89
CA ASP A 97 -15.73 -6.19 -9.06
C ASP A 97 -15.57 -7.16 -10.23
N GLN A 98 -16.35 -6.93 -11.30
CA GLN A 98 -16.39 -7.78 -12.48
C GLN A 98 -15.02 -7.90 -13.20
N SER A 99 -14.21 -6.84 -13.19
CA SER A 99 -12.90 -6.78 -13.84
C SER A 99 -11.83 -7.59 -13.11
N MET A 100 -12.13 -8.03 -11.88
CA MET A 100 -11.23 -8.80 -11.02
C MET A 100 -11.49 -10.30 -11.08
N LEU A 101 -12.50 -10.74 -11.82
CA LEU A 101 -12.89 -12.14 -11.87
C LEU A 101 -12.06 -12.93 -12.88
N ASN A 102 -11.82 -14.20 -12.57
CA ASN A 102 -11.34 -15.19 -13.53
C ASN A 102 -12.51 -15.81 -14.33
N VAL A 103 -12.20 -16.74 -15.22
CA VAL A 103 -13.19 -17.47 -16.03
C VAL A 103 -14.20 -18.29 -15.23
N HIS A 104 -13.93 -18.55 -13.95
CA HIS A 104 -14.82 -19.26 -13.03
C HIS A 104 -15.71 -18.31 -12.21
N GLY A 105 -15.67 -16.99 -12.49
CA GLY A 105 -16.47 -16.00 -11.77
C GLY A 105 -16.01 -15.74 -10.33
N THR A 106 -14.78 -16.11 -9.99
CA THR A 106 -14.18 -15.86 -8.67
C THR A 106 -12.99 -14.91 -8.78
N PHE A 107 -12.61 -14.29 -7.66
CA PHE A 107 -11.49 -13.36 -7.60
C PHE A 107 -10.21 -13.99 -8.16
N ALA A 108 -9.70 -13.43 -9.26
CA ALA A 108 -8.60 -14.02 -10.00
C ALA A 108 -7.32 -14.04 -9.18
N GLY A 109 -6.59 -15.17 -9.20
CA GLY A 109 -5.34 -15.31 -8.45
C GLY A 109 -4.29 -14.26 -8.81
N ALA A 110 -4.18 -13.87 -10.09
CA ALA A 110 -3.28 -12.79 -10.53
C ALA A 110 -3.70 -11.42 -9.98
N CYS A 111 -5.02 -11.15 -9.92
CA CYS A 111 -5.54 -9.93 -9.31
C CYS A 111 -5.26 -9.93 -7.79
N ALA A 112 -5.49 -11.06 -7.12
CA ALA A 112 -5.17 -11.22 -5.71
C ALA A 112 -3.69 -10.95 -5.41
N ALA A 113 -2.77 -11.52 -6.20
CA ALA A 113 -1.33 -11.29 -6.07
C ALA A 113 -0.98 -9.81 -6.22
N HIS A 114 -1.55 -9.11 -7.20
CA HIS A 114 -1.33 -7.68 -7.41
C HIS A 114 -1.82 -6.83 -6.23
N ILE A 115 -3.02 -7.09 -5.71
CA ILE A 115 -3.54 -6.32 -4.57
C ILE A 115 -2.76 -6.65 -3.27
N ILE A 116 -2.37 -7.91 -3.08
CA ILE A 116 -1.54 -8.35 -1.95
C ILE A 116 -0.15 -7.72 -2.00
N ASP A 117 0.44 -7.52 -3.19
CA ASP A 117 1.68 -6.76 -3.36
C ASP A 117 1.56 -5.38 -2.69
N ILE A 118 0.52 -4.63 -3.05
CA ILE A 118 0.27 -3.29 -2.50
C ILE A 118 -0.06 -3.35 -1.00
N ALA A 119 -0.87 -4.33 -0.57
CA ALA A 119 -1.26 -4.49 0.83
C ALA A 119 -0.10 -4.89 1.75
N THR A 120 0.91 -5.60 1.22
CA THR A 120 2.13 -5.95 1.97
C THR A 120 3.15 -4.81 1.98
N PHE A 121 3.17 -3.95 0.96
CA PHE A 121 3.92 -2.69 1.01
C PHE A 121 3.30 -1.66 1.97
N SER A 122 1.98 -1.62 2.11
CA SER A 122 1.25 -0.69 2.99
C SER A 122 1.81 -0.57 4.42
N PRO A 123 2.05 -1.65 5.20
CA PRO A 123 2.66 -1.53 6.52
C PRO A 123 4.11 -1.04 6.46
N LEU A 124 4.86 -1.38 5.41
CA LEU A 124 6.23 -0.85 5.23
C LEU A 124 6.19 0.67 4.99
N PHE A 125 5.26 1.15 4.18
CA PHE A 125 5.05 2.59 3.98
C PHE A 125 4.57 3.30 5.24
N ALA A 126 3.76 2.64 6.08
CA ALA A 126 3.40 3.19 7.39
C ALA A 126 4.66 3.46 8.23
N LEU A 127 5.60 2.51 8.30
CA LEU A 127 6.90 2.72 8.97
C LEU A 127 7.69 3.87 8.34
N ALA A 128 7.65 4.03 7.02
CA ALA A 128 8.30 5.13 6.31
C ALA A 128 7.80 6.50 6.78
N THR A 129 6.51 6.64 7.08
CA THR A 129 5.92 7.91 7.54
C THR A 129 6.40 8.37 8.91
N VAL A 130 6.95 7.45 9.71
CA VAL A 130 7.46 7.74 11.07
C VAL A 130 8.99 7.79 11.10
N THR A 131 9.64 6.89 10.37
CA THR A 131 11.10 6.74 10.39
C THR A 131 11.82 7.53 9.28
N GLY A 132 11.07 8.01 8.28
CA GLY A 132 11.62 8.66 7.09
C GLY A 132 12.35 7.74 6.12
N SER A 133 12.39 6.43 6.37
CA SER A 133 13.04 5.48 5.47
C SER A 133 12.07 5.00 4.41
N ASP A 134 12.28 5.40 3.17
CA ASP A 134 11.45 5.01 2.02
C ASP A 134 11.72 3.56 1.59
N PRO A 135 10.74 2.64 1.74
CA PRO A 135 10.90 1.23 1.40
C PRO A 135 10.57 0.96 -0.08
N SER A 136 10.30 2.00 -0.89
CA SER A 136 9.99 1.86 -2.31
C SER A 136 11.08 1.04 -3.01
N GLY A 137 10.65 0.04 -3.78
CA GLY A 137 11.57 -0.90 -4.39
C GLY A 137 10.83 -1.92 -5.24
N PHE A 138 11.31 -3.15 -5.24
CA PHE A 138 10.70 -4.23 -6.01
C PHE A 138 10.56 -5.51 -5.20
N SER A 139 9.55 -6.28 -5.58
CA SER A 139 9.20 -7.59 -5.05
C SER A 139 10.27 -8.61 -5.45
N THR A 140 10.89 -9.30 -4.48
CA THR A 140 11.91 -10.33 -4.77
C THR A 140 11.34 -11.74 -4.68
N SER A 141 10.40 -11.96 -3.78
CA SER A 141 9.71 -13.24 -3.63
C SER A 141 8.39 -13.05 -2.90
N MET A 142 7.33 -13.68 -3.40
CA MET A 142 6.03 -13.70 -2.76
C MET A 142 5.52 -15.14 -2.72
N ASN A 143 5.12 -15.61 -1.54
CA ASN A 143 4.46 -16.90 -1.37
C ASN A 143 3.00 -16.66 -1.01
N LEU A 144 2.10 -17.36 -1.70
CA LEU A 144 0.65 -17.22 -1.57
C LEU A 144 0.04 -18.60 -1.28
N VAL A 145 -0.87 -18.66 -0.32
CA VAL A 145 -1.66 -19.85 -0.01
C VAL A 145 -3.13 -19.47 -0.10
N TRP A 146 -3.86 -20.12 -1.01
CA TRP A 146 -5.29 -19.92 -1.22
C TRP A 146 -6.08 -20.89 -0.35
N HIS A 147 -6.97 -20.36 0.47
CA HIS A 147 -7.77 -21.13 1.43
C HIS A 147 -9.24 -21.23 1.01
N ALA A 148 -9.77 -20.17 0.38
CA ALA A 148 -11.15 -20.12 -0.07
C ALA A 148 -11.31 -19.16 -1.26
N PRO A 149 -12.35 -19.30 -2.11
CA PRO A 149 -12.66 -18.35 -3.15
C PRO A 149 -13.37 -17.11 -2.59
N ALA A 150 -13.17 -15.97 -3.25
CA ALA A 150 -14.00 -14.77 -3.10
C ALA A 150 -14.81 -14.54 -4.38
N VAL A 151 -16.04 -14.03 -4.23
CA VAL A 151 -16.99 -13.85 -5.34
C VAL A 151 -17.24 -12.37 -5.59
N LEU A 152 -17.84 -12.06 -6.74
CA LEU A 152 -18.31 -10.71 -7.07
C LEU A 152 -19.10 -10.09 -5.91
N GLY A 153 -18.77 -8.86 -5.56
CA GLY A 153 -19.43 -8.11 -4.47
C GLY A 153 -18.90 -8.40 -3.06
N SER A 154 -18.11 -9.47 -2.84
CA SER A 154 -17.44 -9.67 -1.55
C SER A 154 -16.57 -8.47 -1.21
N THR A 155 -16.69 -7.95 0.02
CA THR A 155 -15.73 -6.98 0.55
C THR A 155 -14.57 -7.74 1.18
N LEU A 156 -13.37 -7.60 0.60
CA LEU A 156 -12.16 -8.22 1.10
C LEU A 156 -11.40 -7.27 2.01
N ARG A 157 -10.89 -7.81 3.11
CA ARG A 157 -10.10 -7.11 4.12
C ARG A 157 -8.68 -7.65 4.12
N PHE A 158 -7.74 -6.84 3.66
CA PHE A 158 -6.32 -7.15 3.54
C PHE A 158 -5.59 -6.65 4.78
N VAL A 159 -5.21 -7.57 5.67
CA VAL A 159 -4.49 -7.27 6.90
C VAL A 159 -3.00 -7.45 6.65
N GLY A 160 -2.28 -6.35 6.45
CA GLY A 160 -0.83 -6.36 6.23
C GLY A 160 -0.07 -6.11 7.53
N THR A 161 0.97 -6.90 7.80
CA THR A 161 1.88 -6.71 8.95
C THR A 161 3.32 -6.71 8.49
N SER A 162 4.11 -5.72 8.88
CA SER A 162 5.56 -5.71 8.67
C SER A 162 6.22 -6.74 9.59
N LEU A 163 7.11 -7.58 9.07
CA LEU A 163 7.82 -8.61 9.84
C LEU A 163 9.28 -8.22 10.14
N SER A 164 9.99 -7.65 9.17
CA SER A 164 11.35 -7.12 9.35
C SER A 164 11.64 -6.00 8.36
N CYS A 165 12.46 -5.01 8.73
CA CYS A 165 12.76 -3.85 7.91
C CYS A 165 14.26 -3.53 7.96
N LYS A 166 15.04 -4.31 7.21
CA LYS A 166 16.49 -4.17 7.15
C LYS A 166 16.95 -3.36 5.94
N ALA A 167 18.19 -2.90 6.00
CA ALA A 167 18.79 -2.01 5.01
C ALA A 167 18.84 -2.53 3.56
N LYS A 168 18.67 -3.84 3.34
CA LYS A 168 18.68 -4.51 2.03
C LYS A 168 17.34 -5.15 1.66
N PHE A 169 16.63 -5.67 2.65
CA PHE A 169 15.38 -6.38 2.45
C PHE A 169 14.41 -6.04 3.57
N ALA A 170 13.14 -5.88 3.21
CA ALA A 170 12.05 -5.85 4.14
C ALA A 170 11.11 -7.04 3.87
N THR A 171 10.45 -7.51 4.91
CA THR A 171 9.50 -8.60 4.81
C THR A 171 8.18 -8.19 5.44
N ALA A 172 7.09 -8.61 4.82
CA ALA A 172 5.74 -8.39 5.32
C ALA A 172 4.88 -9.64 5.07
N ARG A 173 3.83 -9.77 5.85
CA ARG A 173 2.75 -10.75 5.62
C ARG A 173 1.46 -10.04 5.30
N CYS A 174 0.57 -10.72 4.59
CA CYS A 174 -0.81 -10.29 4.42
C CYS A 174 -1.75 -11.48 4.60
N GLU A 175 -2.83 -11.26 5.36
CA GLU A 175 -3.96 -12.18 5.44
C GLU A 175 -5.19 -11.48 4.88
N VAL A 176 -5.85 -12.13 3.93
CA VAL A 176 -7.01 -11.59 3.23
C VAL A 176 -8.24 -12.32 3.73
N TYR A 177 -9.20 -11.58 4.27
CA TYR A 177 -10.45 -12.12 4.78
C TYR A 177 -11.63 -11.62 3.96
N ASP A 178 -12.65 -12.45 3.78
CA ASP A 178 -13.99 -11.94 3.45
C ASP A 178 -14.53 -11.23 4.70
N LYS A 179 -14.83 -9.94 4.58
CA LYS A 179 -15.21 -9.08 5.70
C LYS A 179 -16.51 -9.52 6.38
N GLU A 180 -17.47 -10.00 5.60
CA GLU A 180 -18.78 -10.38 6.12
C GLU A 180 -18.73 -11.78 6.75
N LYS A 181 -18.04 -12.72 6.09
CA LYS A 181 -17.98 -14.12 6.53
C LYS A 181 -16.87 -14.40 7.54
N GLY A 182 -15.91 -13.49 7.69
CA GLY A 182 -14.69 -13.72 8.48
C GLY A 182 -13.80 -14.85 7.95
N THR A 183 -14.07 -15.35 6.74
CA THR A 183 -13.35 -16.48 6.15
C THR A 183 -11.99 -16.02 5.63
N LEU A 184 -10.92 -16.73 5.98
CA LEU A 184 -9.60 -16.51 5.40
C LEU A 184 -9.60 -16.98 3.94
N ILE A 185 -9.28 -16.06 3.02
CA ILE A 185 -9.26 -16.28 1.57
C ILE A 185 -7.84 -16.59 1.11
N VAL A 186 -6.87 -15.77 1.51
CA VAL A 186 -5.45 -15.91 1.12
C VAL A 186 -4.55 -15.56 2.31
N SER A 187 -3.47 -16.33 2.50
CA SER A 187 -2.33 -15.93 3.33
C SER A 187 -1.11 -15.71 2.44
N ALA A 188 -0.32 -14.69 2.77
CA ALA A 188 0.82 -14.27 1.98
C ALA A 188 2.03 -13.91 2.83
N THR A 189 3.22 -14.23 2.33
CA THR A 189 4.49 -13.62 2.78
C THR A 189 5.20 -13.00 1.58
N HIS A 190 5.77 -11.82 1.78
CA HIS A 190 6.38 -11.02 0.73
C HIS A 190 7.72 -10.47 1.21
N VAL A 191 8.76 -10.67 0.39
CA VAL A 191 10.10 -10.09 0.57
C VAL A 191 10.29 -9.04 -0.53
N VAL A 192 10.71 -7.84 -0.11
CA VAL A 192 10.94 -6.69 -0.98
C VAL A 192 12.37 -6.20 -0.80
N ALA A 193 12.96 -5.69 -1.89
CA ALA A 193 14.24 -5.02 -1.88
C ALA A 193 14.05 -3.51 -2.12
N PRO A 194 14.25 -2.65 -1.11
CA PRO A 194 14.20 -1.20 -1.28
C PRO A 194 15.28 -0.73 -2.27
N VAL A 195 14.94 0.20 -3.15
CA VAL A 195 15.89 0.81 -4.08
C VAL A 195 16.27 2.19 -3.56
N ARG A 196 17.56 2.37 -3.29
CA ARG A 196 18.09 3.64 -2.79
C ARG A 196 18.17 4.68 -3.91
N GLY A 197 17.81 5.92 -3.60
CA GLY A 197 17.95 7.05 -4.52
C GLY A 197 17.01 6.99 -5.73
N LEU A 198 15.79 6.45 -5.57
CA LEU A 198 14.77 6.52 -6.62
C LEU A 198 14.54 7.99 -7.00
N ALA A 199 14.90 8.38 -8.22
CA ALA A 199 14.68 9.74 -8.69
C ALA A 199 13.18 10.02 -8.88
N MET A 200 12.80 11.29 -8.68
CA MET A 200 11.50 11.83 -9.10
C MET A 200 11.38 11.71 -10.63
N ARG A 201 10.62 10.75 -11.15
CA ARG A 201 10.19 10.79 -12.55
C ARG A 201 8.95 11.65 -12.63
N GLY A 202 9.05 12.76 -13.38
CA GLY A 202 8.01 13.77 -13.48
C GLY A 202 6.65 13.18 -13.78
N ALA A 203 5.65 13.61 -13.02
CA ALA A 203 4.26 13.51 -13.44
C ALA A 203 4.15 14.08 -14.87
N PRO A 204 3.30 13.51 -15.74
CA PRO A 204 3.13 14.03 -17.09
C PRO A 204 2.63 15.48 -16.98
N THR A 205 3.53 16.43 -17.28
CA THR A 205 3.20 17.85 -17.41
C THR A 205 2.12 17.96 -18.48
N GLN A 206 0.96 18.50 -18.11
CA GLN A 206 -0.02 18.93 -19.09
C GLN A 206 0.64 19.94 -20.02
N VAL A 207 0.84 19.54 -21.27
CA VAL A 207 1.31 20.43 -22.33
C VAL A 207 0.21 21.46 -22.56
N HIS A 208 0.37 22.65 -22.01
CA HIS A 208 -0.39 23.83 -22.43
C HIS A 208 -0.02 24.11 -23.88
N LYS A 209 -0.90 23.73 -24.81
CA LYS A 209 -0.86 24.22 -26.19
C LYS A 209 -1.21 25.70 -26.16
N SER A 210 -0.20 26.56 -26.13
CA SER A 210 -0.36 27.95 -26.51
C SER A 210 -0.78 27.98 -27.98
N ARG A 211 -2.04 28.37 -28.22
CA ARG A 211 -2.55 28.74 -29.54
C ARG A 211 -1.71 29.90 -30.06
N ALA A 212 -1.01 29.69 -31.17
CA ALA A 212 -0.54 30.78 -32.02
C ALA A 212 -1.77 31.60 -32.47
N ARG A 213 -1.74 32.91 -32.19
CA ARG A 213 -2.64 33.87 -32.84
C ARG A 213 -2.01 34.27 -34.18
N LEU A 214 -2.93 34.51 -35.12
CA LEU A 214 -2.77 34.96 -36.51
C LEU A 214 -1.74 36.09 -36.69
#